data_AF-A0A2K0TU50-F1
#
_entry.id   AF-A0A2K0TU50-F1
#
_cell.length_a   1.000
_cell.length_b   1.000
_cell.length_c   1.000
_cell.angle_alpha   90.00
_cell.angle_beta   90.00
_cell.angle_gamma   90.00
#
_symmetry.space_group_name_H-M   'P 1'
#
loop_
_entity.id
_entity.type
_entity.pdbx_description
1 polymer ?
#
loop_
_entity_poly.entity_id
_entity_poly.type
_entity_poly.pdbx_seq_one_letter_code
_entity_poly.pdbx_strand_id
1 'polypeptide(L)'
;MSKRWFVETTPEGRQQFVSIKRSRSYGGHHNRVREIDYIKVSLEEWNALVDKERKLEEINKSVMDEIDRLKSVASTSQAEAKRLTVVVVPGLEKQIGVLTIENESLRRSIEKTGDSSSKHHREEERLKYKIVKLEADNLELREENAGLREKTRSLSKQLEQSFSRRVSEILGDVEFWEHQYRHWRSRYDELLKRYNDIFDLMETRTKKMKAYEDILRRNDMI
;
A
#
# COMPACT_ATOMS: atom_id res chain seq x y z
N MET A 1 74.88 73.22 10.53
CA MET A 1 74.16 73.39 11.81
C MET A 1 73.91 72.02 12.42
N SER A 2 74.47 71.73 13.59
CA SER A 2 74.39 70.39 14.23
C SER A 2 73.01 70.16 14.87
N LYS A 3 72.31 69.08 14.48
CA LYS A 3 71.00 68.69 15.04
C LYS A 3 71.21 68.07 16.43
N ARG A 4 70.69 68.70 17.49
CA ARG A 4 70.64 68.13 18.85
C ARG A 4 69.47 67.15 18.96
N TRP A 5 69.74 65.95 19.48
CA TRP A 5 68.77 64.89 19.77
C TRP A 5 68.56 64.78 21.28
N PHE A 6 67.32 64.52 21.72
CA PHE A 6 66.95 64.36 23.14
C PHE A 6 66.39 62.96 23.39
N VAL A 7 66.50 62.42 24.60
CA VAL A 7 65.96 61.09 24.98
C VAL A 7 64.86 61.27 26.01
N GLU A 8 63.68 60.71 25.75
CA GLU A 8 62.54 60.67 26.68
C GLU A 8 62.13 59.21 26.96
N THR A 9 61.56 58.94 28.13
CA THR A 9 61.10 57.60 28.52
C THR A 9 59.56 57.54 28.47
N THR A 10 59.00 56.55 27.77
CA THR A 10 57.54 56.35 27.68
C THR A 10 56.94 55.90 29.02
N PRO A 11 55.61 55.98 29.21
CA PRO A 11 54.94 55.50 30.43
C PRO A 11 55.18 54.02 30.76
N GLU A 12 55.65 53.24 29.78
CA GLU A 12 56.02 51.82 29.89
C GLU A 12 57.52 51.60 30.17
N GLY A 13 58.29 52.67 30.39
CA GLY A 13 59.70 52.61 30.80
C GLY A 13 60.74 52.49 29.66
N ARG A 14 60.34 52.60 28.39
CA ARG A 14 61.26 52.49 27.23
C ARG A 14 61.79 53.86 26.80
N GLN A 15 63.08 53.96 26.50
CA GLN A 15 63.74 55.20 26.04
C GLN A 15 63.54 55.41 24.52
N GLN A 16 63.20 56.63 24.10
CA GLN A 16 63.02 57.03 22.70
C GLN A 16 63.71 58.38 22.42
N PHE A 17 64.35 58.49 21.24
CA PHE A 17 64.99 59.72 20.78
C PHE A 17 63.99 60.65 20.09
N VAL A 18 63.95 61.92 20.49
CA VAL A 18 63.03 62.94 19.97
C VAL A 18 63.84 64.18 19.55
N SER A 19 63.51 64.74 18.37
CA SER A 19 64.20 65.90 17.80
C SER A 19 63.64 67.25 18.28
N ILE A 20 62.58 67.23 19.08
CA ILE A 20 61.87 68.41 19.57
C ILE A 20 61.77 68.28 21.09
N LYS A 21 62.40 69.21 21.82
CA LYS A 21 62.33 69.29 23.28
C LYS A 21 60.89 69.64 23.67
N ARG A 22 60.12 68.69 24.22
CA ARG A 22 58.83 69.00 24.84
C ARG A 22 59.13 69.75 26.13
N SER A 23 58.68 71.00 26.22
CA SER A 23 59.00 71.91 27.32
C SER A 23 58.49 71.37 28.66
N ARG A 24 59.37 70.78 29.46
CA ARG A 24 59.20 70.73 30.91
C ARG A 24 59.55 72.10 31.45
N SER A 25 58.54 72.84 31.91
CA SER A 25 58.68 74.11 32.60
C SER A 25 59.43 73.89 33.91
N TYR A 26 60.74 74.10 33.90
CA TYR A 26 61.51 74.38 35.12
C TYR A 26 61.17 75.81 35.52
N GLY A 27 60.15 75.95 36.37
CA GLY A 27 59.80 77.22 36.99
C GLY A 27 60.88 77.60 37.99
N GLY A 28 61.66 78.63 37.67
CA GLY A 28 62.57 79.25 38.62
C GLY A 28 61.81 79.77 39.84
N HIS A 29 62.42 79.61 41.01
CA HIS A 29 62.05 80.29 42.23
C HIS A 29 62.18 81.80 42.05
N HIS A 30 61.10 82.43 41.61
CA HIS A 30 60.84 83.80 41.97
C HIS A 30 59.86 83.78 43.13
N ASN A 31 60.36 84.11 44.33
CA ASN A 31 59.57 84.73 45.38
C ASN A 31 59.10 86.10 44.87
N ARG A 32 58.23 86.12 43.86
CA ARG A 32 57.24 87.16 43.77
C ARG A 32 56.17 86.70 44.74
N VAL A 33 56.07 87.40 45.87
CA VAL A 33 54.78 87.56 46.54
C VAL A 33 53.78 87.70 45.40
N ARG A 34 52.91 86.69 45.20
CA ARG A 34 51.73 86.89 44.38
C ARG A 34 51.03 88.00 45.13
N GLU A 35 51.20 89.25 44.69
CA GLU A 35 50.11 90.20 44.79
C GLU A 35 48.96 89.44 44.18
N ILE A 36 48.13 88.90 45.07
CA ILE A 36 46.82 88.42 44.69
C ILE A 36 46.21 89.71 44.16
N ASP A 37 46.15 89.84 42.83
CA ASP A 37 45.39 90.90 42.19
C ASP A 37 43.95 90.68 42.66
N TYR A 38 43.62 91.33 43.77
CA TYR A 38 42.27 91.36 44.29
C TYR A 38 41.49 92.22 43.30
N ILE A 39 40.89 91.55 42.32
CA ILE A 39 39.84 92.16 41.51
C ILE A 39 38.76 92.56 42.52
N LYS A 40 38.59 93.86 42.72
CA LYS A 40 37.51 94.39 43.56
C LYS A 40 36.22 94.24 42.77
N VAL A 41 35.59 93.08 42.94
CA VAL A 41 34.29 92.75 42.37
C VAL A 41 33.23 93.36 43.28
N SER A 42 32.20 93.99 42.71
CA SER A 42 31.08 94.47 43.54
C SER A 42 30.37 93.28 44.19
N LEU A 43 29.69 93.49 45.32
CA LEU A 43 28.92 92.41 45.97
C LEU A 43 27.90 91.78 45.00
N GLU A 44 27.33 92.59 44.10
CA GLU A 44 26.38 92.16 43.07
C GLU A 44 27.04 91.28 42.01
N GLU A 45 28.21 91.66 41.51
CA GLU A 45 28.98 90.88 40.54
C GLU A 45 29.48 89.55 41.15
N TRP A 46 29.85 89.56 42.44
CA TRP A 46 30.20 88.34 43.17
C TRP A 46 29.00 87.40 43.31
N ASN A 47 27.84 87.92 43.72
CA ASN A 47 26.61 87.14 43.80
C ASN A 47 26.19 86.58 42.42
N ALA A 48 26.35 87.37 41.35
CA ALA A 48 26.07 86.92 39.99
C ALA A 48 27.01 85.79 39.54
N LEU A 49 28.28 85.83 39.93
CA LEU A 49 29.24 84.74 39.69
C LEU A 49 28.88 83.47 40.47
N VAL A 50 28.51 83.60 41.75
CA VAL A 50 28.06 82.46 42.57
C VAL A 50 26.81 81.82 42.00
N ASP A 51 25.82 82.62 41.59
CA ASP A 51 24.60 82.11 40.94
C ASP A 51 24.89 81.43 39.60
N LYS A 52 25.86 81.93 38.84
CA LYS A 52 26.31 81.32 37.59
C LYS A 52 27.01 79.99 37.85
N GLU A 53 27.88 79.92 38.86
CA GLU A 53 28.56 78.68 39.24
C GLU A 53 27.54 77.63 39.70
N ARG A 54 26.59 78.01 40.57
CA ARG A 54 25.49 77.12 40.98
C ARG A 54 24.71 76.58 39.77
N LYS A 55 24.36 77.44 38.81
CA LYS A 55 23.67 77.01 37.58
C LYS A 55 24.53 76.07 36.73
N LEU A 56 25.83 76.32 36.62
CA LEU A 56 26.76 75.44 35.91
C LEU A 56 26.88 74.09 36.60
N GLU A 57 26.97 74.04 37.92
CA GLU A 57 26.97 72.81 38.71
C GLU A 57 25.67 72.02 38.52
N GLU A 58 24.50 72.69 38.56
CA GLU A 58 23.19 72.08 38.30
C GLU A 58 23.11 71.48 36.89
N ILE A 59 23.55 72.21 35.86
CA ILE A 59 23.60 71.72 34.48
C ILE A 59 24.56 70.54 34.36
N ASN A 60 25.75 70.64 34.93
CA ASN A 60 26.76 69.58 34.86
C ASN A 60 26.26 68.30 35.54
N LYS A 61 25.57 68.43 36.68
CA LYS A 61 24.91 67.31 37.35
C LYS A 61 23.82 66.70 36.47
N SER A 62 22.95 67.51 35.87
CA SER A 62 21.92 67.03 34.95
C SER A 62 22.51 66.28 33.74
N VAL A 63 23.59 66.79 33.16
CA VAL A 63 24.29 66.13 32.04
C VAL A 63 24.94 64.83 32.48
N MET A 64 25.53 64.77 33.68
CA MET A 64 26.09 63.53 34.23
C MET A 64 25.00 62.47 34.46
N ASP A 65 23.86 62.85 35.04
CA ASP A 65 22.72 61.96 35.22
C ASP A 65 22.20 61.44 33.87
N GLU A 66 22.16 62.29 32.84
CA GLU A 66 21.78 61.89 31.49
C GLU A 66 22.81 60.95 30.83
N ILE A 67 24.10 61.21 31.01
CA ILE A 67 25.18 60.32 30.53
C ILE A 67 25.04 58.94 31.16
N ASP A 68 24.81 58.85 32.47
CA ASP A 68 24.69 57.58 33.17
C ASP A 68 23.41 56.83 32.75
N ARG A 69 22.31 57.56 32.53
CA ARG A 69 21.10 57.01 31.93
C ARG A 69 21.37 56.44 30.53
N LEU A 70 22.01 57.20 29.65
CA LEU A 70 22.34 56.75 28.28
C LEU A 70 23.26 55.52 28.28
N LYS A 71 24.27 55.49 29.17
CA LYS A 71 25.13 54.30 29.32
C LYS A 71 24.34 53.08 29.76
N SER A 72 23.41 53.23 30.72
CA SER A 72 22.56 52.12 31.15
C SER A 72 21.69 51.58 30.01
N VAL A 73 21.07 52.47 29.22
CA VAL A 73 20.23 52.11 28.07
C VAL A 73 21.05 51.49 26.94
N ALA A 74 22.26 51.99 26.69
CA ALA A 74 23.18 51.41 25.71
C ALA A 74 23.59 49.98 26.12
N SER A 75 23.85 49.76 27.41
CA SER A 75 24.20 48.44 27.94
C SER A 75 23.04 47.44 27.81
N THR A 76 21.81 47.85 28.17
CA THR A 76 20.63 46.98 28.05
C THR A 76 20.29 46.65 26.60
N SER A 77 20.30 47.65 25.71
CA SER A 77 20.07 47.43 24.28
C SER A 77 21.15 46.54 23.64
N GLN A 78 22.41 46.68 24.04
CA GLN A 78 23.48 45.80 23.56
C GLN A 78 23.29 44.36 24.07
N ALA A 79 22.86 44.16 25.31
CA ALA A 79 22.56 42.83 25.85
C ALA A 79 21.38 42.17 25.13
N GLU A 80 20.33 42.95 24.82
CA GLU A 80 19.17 42.47 24.07
C GLU A 80 19.53 42.13 22.62
N ALA A 81 20.32 42.97 21.93
CA ALA A 81 20.82 42.69 20.59
C ALA A 81 21.61 41.37 20.57
N LYS A 82 22.51 41.16 21.54
CA LYS A 82 23.23 39.89 21.69
C LYS A 82 22.29 38.70 21.91
N ARG A 83 21.27 38.84 22.76
CA ARG A 83 20.27 37.79 22.98
C ARG A 83 19.54 37.43 21.70
N LEU A 84 19.09 38.43 20.93
CA LEU A 84 18.39 38.21 19.67
C LEU A 84 19.28 37.51 18.65
N THR A 85 20.50 38.01 18.44
CA THR A 85 21.44 37.48 17.44
C THR A 85 21.98 36.10 17.79
N VAL A 86 22.27 35.83 19.07
CA VAL A 86 22.95 34.59 19.47
C VAL A 86 21.97 33.48 19.83
N VAL A 87 20.79 33.81 20.36
CA VAL A 87 19.85 32.79 20.87
C VAL A 87 18.62 32.69 20.00
N VAL A 88 17.95 33.82 19.74
CA VAL A 88 16.63 33.80 19.10
C VAL A 88 16.74 33.47 17.62
N VAL A 89 17.59 34.19 16.88
CA VAL A 89 17.76 33.97 15.43
C VAL A 89 18.21 32.54 15.12
N PRO A 90 19.27 31.98 15.74
CA PRO A 90 19.69 30.60 15.46
C PRO A 90 18.65 29.56 15.90
N GLY A 91 17.90 29.84 16.97
CA GLY A 91 16.81 28.98 17.42
C GLY A 91 15.69 28.88 16.38
N LEU A 92 15.30 30.01 15.79
CA LEU A 92 14.30 30.07 14.73
C LEU A 92 14.81 29.43 13.44
N GLU A 93 16.05 29.68 13.03
CA GLU A 93 16.67 29.04 11.86
C GLU A 93 16.67 27.51 11.98
N LYS A 94 17.00 26.99 13.17
CA LYS A 94 16.93 25.54 13.44
C LYS A 94 15.51 25.00 13.30
N GLN A 95 14.51 25.71 13.84
CA GLN A 95 13.10 25.30 13.72
C GLN A 95 12.63 25.31 12.28
N ILE A 96 12.98 26.35 11.51
CA ILE A 96 12.70 26.42 10.08
C ILE A 96 13.31 25.20 9.37
N GLY A 97 14.58 24.88 9.62
CA GLY A 97 15.24 23.72 9.03
C GLY A 97 14.51 22.39 9.31
N VAL A 98 14.08 22.16 10.56
CA VAL A 98 13.31 20.96 10.94
C VAL A 98 11.98 20.92 10.18
N LEU A 99 11.23 22.01 10.18
CA LEU A 99 9.93 22.10 9.51
C LEU A 99 10.06 21.95 7.98
N THR A 100 11.15 22.42 7.39
CA THR A 100 11.43 22.23 5.96
C THR A 100 11.66 20.75 5.64
N ILE A 101 12.49 20.05 6.43
CA ILE A 101 12.75 18.62 6.25
C ILE A 101 11.45 17.81 6.42
N GLU A 102 10.64 18.14 7.43
CA GLU A 102 9.37 17.48 7.67
C GLU A 102 8.39 17.70 6.50
N ASN A 103 8.27 18.94 6.01
CA ASN A 103 7.44 19.23 4.83
C ASN A 103 7.90 18.45 3.59
N GLU A 104 9.20 18.36 3.33
CA GLU A 104 9.72 17.57 2.21
C GLU A 104 9.44 16.07 2.36
N SER A 105 9.51 15.56 3.59
CA SER A 105 9.17 14.16 3.90
C SER A 105 7.69 13.89 3.65
N LEU A 106 6.81 14.77 4.14
CA LEU A 106 5.36 14.68 3.92
C LEU A 106 5.01 14.75 2.44
N ARG A 107 5.61 15.67 1.68
CA ARG A 107 5.43 15.77 0.22
C ARG A 107 5.80 14.47 -0.49
N ARG A 108 6.97 13.89 -0.18
CA ARG A 108 7.40 12.59 -0.72
C ARG A 108 6.45 11.45 -0.35
N SER A 109 5.92 11.47 0.87
CA SER A 109 4.93 10.47 1.32
C SER A 109 3.62 10.57 0.53
N ILE A 110 3.12 11.79 0.31
CA ILE A 110 1.90 12.05 -0.48
C ILE A 110 2.08 11.62 -1.94
N GLU A 111 3.23 11.92 -2.55
CA GLU A 111 3.52 11.51 -3.93
C GLU A 111 3.54 9.98 -4.06
N LYS A 112 4.20 9.29 -3.11
CA LYS A 112 4.23 7.83 -3.08
C LYS A 112 2.85 7.20 -2.90
N THR A 113 2.01 7.75 -2.01
CA THR A 113 0.64 7.23 -1.82
C THR A 113 -0.24 7.52 -3.03
N GLY A 114 -0.12 8.68 -3.66
CA GLY A 114 -0.81 9.01 -4.91
C GLY A 114 -0.49 8.05 -6.06
N ASP A 115 0.79 7.75 -6.26
CA ASP A 115 1.25 6.79 -7.28
C ASP A 115 0.72 5.37 -7.01
N SER A 116 0.77 4.92 -5.76
CA SER A 116 0.21 3.62 -5.39
C SER A 116 -1.31 3.57 -5.58
N SER A 117 -2.04 4.62 -5.18
CA SER A 117 -3.48 4.70 -5.29
C SER A 117 -3.95 4.61 -6.74
N SER A 118 -3.30 5.36 -7.65
CA SER A 118 -3.62 5.31 -9.08
C SER A 118 -3.37 3.92 -9.70
N LYS A 119 -2.29 3.24 -9.31
CA LYS A 119 -1.99 1.86 -9.74
C LYS A 119 -3.03 0.88 -9.19
N HIS A 120 -3.38 0.99 -7.92
CA HIS A 120 -4.40 0.15 -7.30
C HIS A 120 -5.76 0.35 -7.96
N HIS A 121 -6.16 1.58 -8.24
CA HIS A 121 -7.42 1.87 -8.92
C HIS A 121 -7.47 1.27 -10.34
N ARG A 122 -6.37 1.38 -11.11
CA ARG A 122 -6.30 0.75 -12.44
C ARG A 122 -6.39 -0.78 -12.38
N GLU A 123 -5.75 -1.41 -11.40
CA GLU A 123 -5.85 -2.87 -11.22
C GLU A 123 -7.24 -3.28 -10.75
N GLU A 124 -7.87 -2.49 -9.87
CA GLU A 124 -9.26 -2.71 -9.43
C GLU A 124 -10.23 -2.70 -10.61
N GLU A 125 -10.14 -1.70 -11.50
CA GLU A 125 -10.97 -1.64 -12.71
C GLU A 125 -10.70 -2.81 -13.67
N ARG A 126 -9.43 -3.22 -13.82
CA ARG A 126 -9.08 -4.40 -14.62
C ARG A 126 -9.70 -5.68 -14.04
N LEU A 127 -9.69 -5.83 -12.72
CA LEU A 127 -10.28 -6.98 -12.04
C LEU A 127 -11.80 -6.96 -12.14
N LYS A 128 -12.46 -5.81 -11.99
CA LYS A 128 -13.91 -5.67 -12.21
C LYS A 128 -14.30 -6.11 -13.62
N TYR A 129 -13.60 -5.63 -14.64
CA TYR A 129 -13.83 -6.06 -16.03
C TYR A 129 -13.68 -7.57 -16.20
N LYS A 130 -12.63 -8.15 -15.60
CA LYS A 130 -12.40 -9.60 -15.66
C LYS A 130 -13.51 -10.39 -14.96
N ILE A 131 -14.03 -9.91 -13.83
CA ILE A 131 -15.16 -10.53 -13.12
C ILE A 131 -16.40 -10.54 -14.01
N VAL A 132 -16.78 -9.38 -14.57
CA VAL A 132 -17.95 -9.27 -15.46
C VAL A 132 -17.84 -10.23 -16.64
N LYS A 133 -16.65 -10.31 -17.26
CA LYS A 133 -16.41 -11.25 -18.36
C LYS A 133 -16.58 -12.71 -17.91
N LEU A 134 -15.98 -13.08 -16.79
CA LEU A 134 -16.07 -14.45 -16.26
C LEU A 134 -17.50 -14.81 -15.85
N GLU A 135 -18.28 -13.85 -15.34
CA GLU A 135 -19.69 -14.05 -15.01
C GLU A 135 -20.53 -14.31 -16.27
N ALA A 136 -20.28 -13.57 -17.35
CA ALA A 136 -20.92 -13.80 -18.65
C ALA A 136 -20.57 -15.17 -19.23
N ASP A 137 -19.28 -15.53 -19.27
CA ASP A 137 -18.81 -16.83 -19.77
C ASP A 137 -19.43 -17.99 -18.94
N ASN A 138 -19.56 -17.81 -17.63
CA ASN A 138 -20.15 -18.82 -16.74
C ASN A 138 -21.67 -18.94 -16.91
N LEU A 139 -22.36 -17.87 -17.28
CA LEU A 139 -23.77 -17.93 -17.64
C LEU A 139 -23.96 -18.73 -18.94
N GLU A 140 -23.18 -18.43 -19.98
CA GLU A 140 -23.21 -19.13 -21.27
C GLU A 140 -22.95 -20.63 -21.10
N LEU A 141 -21.91 -21.00 -20.34
CA LEU A 141 -21.61 -22.40 -20.06
C LEU A 141 -22.71 -23.12 -19.28
N ARG A 142 -23.47 -22.43 -18.42
CA ARG A 142 -24.61 -23.02 -17.71
C ARG A 142 -25.78 -23.28 -18.66
N GLU A 143 -26.05 -22.35 -19.57
CA GLU A 143 -27.08 -22.51 -20.59
C GLU A 143 -26.75 -23.66 -21.54
N GLU A 144 -25.51 -23.73 -22.02
CA GLU A 144 -25.05 -24.85 -22.86
C GLU A 144 -25.19 -26.19 -22.13
N ASN A 145 -24.74 -26.26 -20.86
CA ASN A 145 -24.90 -27.47 -20.05
C ASN A 145 -26.36 -27.86 -19.83
N ALA A 146 -27.25 -26.89 -19.64
CA ALA A 146 -28.69 -27.16 -19.50
C ALA A 146 -29.25 -27.78 -20.80
N GLY A 147 -28.91 -27.21 -21.95
CA GLY A 147 -29.29 -27.73 -23.26
C GLY A 147 -28.74 -29.12 -23.55
N LEU A 148 -27.46 -29.36 -23.23
CA LEU A 148 -26.85 -30.70 -23.36
C LEU A 148 -27.53 -31.73 -22.45
N ARG A 149 -27.85 -31.36 -21.20
CA ARG A 149 -28.59 -32.25 -20.28
C ARG A 149 -29.99 -32.57 -20.79
N GLU A 150 -30.67 -31.62 -21.41
CA GLU A 150 -31.97 -31.85 -22.03
C GLU A 150 -31.87 -32.78 -23.24
N LYS A 151 -30.88 -32.54 -24.12
CA LYS A 151 -30.61 -33.40 -25.28
C LYS A 151 -30.29 -34.83 -24.85
N THR A 152 -29.45 -35.02 -23.84
CA THR A 152 -29.15 -36.34 -23.28
C THR A 152 -30.41 -37.01 -22.74
N ARG A 153 -31.25 -36.30 -21.98
CA ARG A 153 -32.53 -36.85 -21.48
C ARG A 153 -33.46 -37.28 -22.62
N SER A 154 -33.58 -36.46 -23.67
CA SER A 154 -34.40 -36.77 -24.85
C SER A 154 -33.89 -38.01 -25.58
N LEU A 155 -32.58 -38.07 -25.86
CA LEU A 155 -31.96 -39.21 -26.54
C LEU A 155 -32.08 -40.49 -25.71
N SER A 156 -31.84 -40.44 -24.41
CA SER A 156 -32.03 -41.60 -23.52
C SER A 156 -33.47 -42.12 -23.57
N LYS A 157 -34.47 -41.21 -23.54
CA LYS A 157 -35.89 -41.59 -23.65
C LYS A 157 -36.22 -42.21 -25.01
N GLN A 158 -35.72 -41.64 -26.10
CA GLN A 158 -35.90 -42.22 -27.44
C GLN A 158 -35.27 -43.62 -27.54
N LEU A 159 -34.08 -43.78 -26.98
CA LEU A 159 -33.37 -45.05 -26.95
C LEU A 159 -34.19 -46.10 -26.19
N GLU A 160 -34.62 -45.78 -24.97
CA GLU A 160 -35.41 -46.65 -24.11
C GLU A 160 -36.74 -47.05 -24.78
N GLN A 161 -37.44 -46.10 -25.40
CA GLN A 161 -38.69 -46.37 -26.13
C GLN A 161 -38.46 -47.28 -27.34
N SER A 162 -37.42 -47.01 -28.13
CA SER A 162 -37.11 -47.80 -29.33
C SER A 162 -36.71 -49.24 -28.98
N PHE A 163 -35.87 -49.42 -27.95
CA PHE A 163 -35.47 -50.74 -27.46
C PHE A 163 -36.63 -51.48 -26.84
N SER A 164 -37.43 -50.82 -25.99
CA SER A 164 -38.60 -51.46 -25.37
C SER A 164 -39.56 -51.98 -26.42
N ARG A 165 -39.88 -51.18 -27.45
CA ARG A 165 -40.77 -51.61 -28.53
C ARG A 165 -40.22 -52.82 -29.27
N ARG A 166 -38.95 -52.76 -29.69
CA ARG A 166 -38.31 -53.86 -30.43
C ARG A 166 -38.19 -55.14 -29.60
N VAL A 167 -37.87 -55.02 -28.31
CA VAL A 167 -37.80 -56.17 -27.40
C VAL A 167 -39.19 -56.78 -27.22
N SER A 168 -40.24 -55.98 -27.03
CA SER A 168 -41.61 -56.47 -26.94
C SER A 168 -42.07 -57.17 -28.22
N GLU A 169 -41.75 -56.62 -29.40
CA GLU A 169 -42.03 -57.27 -30.69
C GLU A 169 -41.35 -58.65 -30.79
N ILE A 170 -40.05 -58.73 -30.50
CA ILE A 170 -39.30 -59.98 -30.55
C ILE A 170 -39.81 -61.00 -29.51
N LEU A 171 -40.13 -60.56 -28.30
CA LEU A 171 -40.70 -61.45 -27.28
C LEU A 171 -42.03 -62.04 -27.73
N GLY A 172 -42.91 -61.22 -28.34
CA GLY A 172 -44.16 -61.70 -28.93
C GLY A 172 -43.94 -62.75 -30.04
N ASP A 173 -42.95 -62.53 -30.91
CA ASP A 173 -42.58 -63.51 -31.94
C ASP A 173 -42.07 -64.82 -31.33
N VAL A 174 -41.22 -64.74 -30.30
CA VAL A 174 -40.71 -65.92 -29.58
C VAL A 174 -41.85 -66.72 -28.96
N GLU A 175 -42.77 -66.05 -28.27
CA GLU A 175 -43.95 -66.70 -27.67
C GLU A 175 -44.84 -67.36 -28.74
N PHE A 176 -45.06 -66.67 -29.85
CA PHE A 176 -45.81 -67.21 -30.99
C PHE A 176 -45.15 -68.49 -31.53
N TRP A 177 -43.85 -68.46 -31.83
CA TRP A 177 -43.14 -69.61 -32.36
C TRP A 177 -43.02 -70.76 -31.37
N GLU A 178 -42.89 -70.47 -30.08
CA GLU A 178 -42.94 -71.49 -29.03
C GLU A 178 -44.29 -72.22 -29.02
N HIS A 179 -45.38 -71.46 -29.15
CA HIS A 179 -46.72 -72.05 -29.25
C HIS A 179 -46.88 -72.92 -30.51
N GLN A 180 -46.42 -72.43 -31.66
CA GLN A 180 -46.44 -73.19 -32.93
C GLN A 180 -45.63 -74.48 -32.81
N TYR A 181 -44.42 -74.40 -32.26
CA TYR A 181 -43.57 -75.57 -32.05
C TYR A 181 -44.26 -76.61 -31.18
N ARG A 182 -44.85 -76.21 -30.04
CA ARG A 182 -45.60 -77.12 -29.14
C ARG A 182 -46.78 -77.77 -29.86
N HIS A 183 -47.54 -77.00 -30.65
CA HIS A 183 -48.67 -77.51 -31.43
C HIS A 183 -48.23 -78.61 -32.42
N TRP A 184 -47.23 -78.32 -33.24
CA TRP A 184 -46.74 -79.27 -34.25
C TRP A 184 -46.06 -80.48 -33.64
N ARG A 185 -45.36 -80.31 -32.52
CA ARG A 185 -44.79 -81.43 -31.76
C ARG A 185 -45.88 -82.37 -31.25
N SER A 186 -46.94 -81.84 -30.65
CA SER A 186 -48.09 -82.66 -30.20
C SER A 186 -48.71 -83.43 -31.37
N ARG A 187 -48.93 -82.76 -32.51
CA ARG A 187 -49.45 -83.40 -33.73
C ARG A 187 -48.55 -84.52 -34.23
N TYR A 188 -47.23 -84.30 -34.22
CA TYR A 188 -46.25 -85.31 -34.62
C TYR A 188 -46.27 -86.51 -33.67
N ASP A 189 -46.25 -86.27 -32.35
CA ASP A 189 -46.28 -87.34 -31.34
C ASP A 189 -47.57 -88.18 -31.46
N GLU A 190 -48.72 -87.55 -31.70
CA GLU A 190 -49.99 -88.23 -31.98
C GLU A 190 -49.93 -89.10 -33.24
N LEU A 191 -49.37 -88.56 -34.33
CA LEU A 191 -49.27 -89.29 -35.59
C LEU A 191 -48.30 -90.47 -35.49
N LEU A 192 -47.17 -90.26 -34.80
CA LEU A 192 -46.17 -91.30 -34.53
C LEU A 192 -46.78 -92.43 -33.69
N LYS A 193 -47.58 -92.09 -32.67
CA LYS A 193 -48.31 -93.09 -31.89
C LYS A 193 -49.26 -93.92 -32.75
N ARG A 194 -50.08 -93.26 -33.59
CA ARG A 194 -50.99 -93.95 -34.52
C ARG A 194 -50.25 -94.85 -35.51
N TYR A 195 -49.11 -94.39 -36.02
CA TYR A 195 -48.27 -95.17 -36.92
C TYR A 195 -47.78 -96.45 -36.22
N ASN A 196 -47.24 -96.33 -35.01
CA ASN A 196 -46.79 -97.46 -34.22
C ASN A 196 -47.94 -98.44 -33.93
N ASP A 197 -49.12 -97.94 -33.53
CA ASP A 197 -50.30 -98.78 -33.28
C ASP A 197 -50.70 -99.60 -34.52
N ILE A 198 -50.66 -98.99 -35.71
CA ILE A 198 -50.94 -99.68 -36.98
C ILE A 198 -49.84 -100.68 -37.32
N PHE A 199 -48.58 -100.32 -37.13
CA PHE A 199 -47.44 -101.19 -37.37
C PHE A 199 -47.53 -102.46 -36.51
N ASP A 200 -47.79 -102.31 -35.21
CA ASP A 200 -47.97 -103.42 -34.28
C ASP A 200 -49.18 -104.29 -34.67
N LEU A 201 -50.28 -103.66 -35.09
CA LEU A 201 -51.45 -104.39 -35.60
C LEU A 201 -51.13 -105.19 -36.86
N MET A 202 -50.36 -104.63 -37.79
CA MET A 202 -49.94 -105.32 -39.00
C MET A 202 -48.97 -106.46 -38.68
N GLU A 203 -48.01 -106.23 -37.79
CA GLU A 203 -47.07 -107.26 -37.36
C GLU A 203 -47.82 -108.44 -36.69
N THR A 204 -48.78 -108.17 -35.82
CA THR A 204 -49.61 -109.21 -35.19
C THR A 204 -50.49 -109.93 -36.22
N ARG A 205 -51.07 -109.23 -37.21
CA ARG A 205 -51.81 -109.86 -38.32
C ARG A 205 -50.91 -110.74 -39.18
N THR A 206 -49.70 -110.28 -39.53
CA THR A 206 -48.73 -111.05 -40.30
C THR A 206 -48.29 -112.31 -39.54
N LYS A 207 -48.03 -112.20 -38.22
CA LYS A 207 -47.73 -113.36 -37.36
C LYS A 207 -48.89 -114.36 -37.35
N LYS A 208 -50.13 -113.89 -37.21
CA LYS A 208 -51.33 -114.76 -37.29
C LYS A 208 -51.49 -115.42 -38.65
N MET A 209 -51.29 -114.68 -39.75
CA MET A 209 -51.40 -115.22 -41.11
C MET A 209 -50.37 -116.33 -41.37
N LYS A 210 -49.10 -116.12 -40.98
CA LYS A 210 -48.07 -117.16 -41.04
C LYS A 210 -48.46 -118.41 -40.25
N ALA A 211 -49.02 -118.25 -39.05
CA ALA A 211 -49.48 -119.37 -38.25
C ALA A 211 -50.64 -120.14 -38.93
N TYR A 212 -51.59 -119.44 -39.56
CA TYR A 212 -52.65 -120.08 -40.35
C TYR A 212 -52.08 -120.81 -41.57
N GLU A 213 -51.17 -120.19 -42.32
CA GLU A 213 -50.49 -120.83 -43.46
C GLU A 213 -49.75 -122.11 -43.04
N ASP A 214 -49.05 -122.10 -41.90
CA ASP A 214 -48.36 -123.28 -41.37
C ASP A 214 -49.33 -124.41 -41.01
N ILE A 215 -50.50 -124.10 -40.43
CA ILE A 215 -51.55 -125.10 -40.15
C ILE A 215 -52.11 -125.69 -41.43
N LEU A 216 -52.38 -124.85 -42.44
CA LEU A 216 -52.93 -125.29 -43.73
C LEU A 216 -51.96 -126.21 -44.47
N ARG A 217 -50.66 -125.87 -44.48
CA ARG A 217 -49.60 -126.72 -45.04
C ARG A 217 -49.46 -128.06 -44.32
N ARG A 218 -49.61 -128.10 -42.99
CA ARG A 218 -49.54 -129.35 -42.21
C ARG A 218 -50.71 -130.30 -42.49
N ASN A 219 -51.82 -129.79 -43.01
CA ASN A 219 -53.05 -130.54 -43.27
C ASN A 219 -53.28 -130.79 -44.78
N ASP A 220 -52.25 -130.59 -45.63
CA ASP A 220 -52.29 -130.78 -47.09
C ASP A 220 -53.41 -130.01 -47.82
N MET A 221 -53.84 -128.86 -47.28
CA MET A 221 -54.89 -128.04 -47.89
C MET A 221 -54.36 -126.90 -48.77
N ILE A 222 -53.06 -126.58 -48.66
CA ILE A 222 -52.29 -125.65 -49.50
C ILE A 222 -50.85 -126.11 -49.54
#